data_AF-A0AAW6RFH4-F1
#
_entry.id   AF-A0AAW6RFH4-F1
#
_cell.length_a   1.000
_cell.length_b   1.000
_cell.length_c   1.000
_cell.angle_alpha   90.00
_cell.angle_beta   90.00
_cell.angle_gamma   90.00
#
_symmetry.space_group_name_H-M   'P 1'
#
loop_
_entity.id
_entity.type
_entity.pdbx_description
1 polymer ?
#
loop_
_entity_poly.entity_id
_entity_poly.type
_entity_poly.pdbx_seq_one_letter_code
_entity_poly.pdbx_strand_id
1 'polypeptide(L)'
;MSNVAESIRTEALVETVRSEVVSRETNWSGGLPLATPPRNAARVVAKALNTRTSDSAVCTAWRNAWRGSWLPSNDTQHALRCWAVMDIAGSVAEQIVALDEWATAADRDWARRELDAILSEIGNALLKSARTVVSLIGAPVPPLRADLETQITRVAILRGYLEQVRSGDLPAAALAELVDPPYLSALRTYADTSR
;
A
#
# COMPACT_ATOMS: atom_id res chain seq x y z
N MET A 1 -12.36 -23.40 -8.48
CA MET A 1 -11.92 -22.24 -9.27
C MET A 1 -10.57 -21.84 -8.72
N SER A 2 -9.51 -21.89 -9.53
CA SER A 2 -8.18 -21.43 -9.11
C SER A 2 -8.25 -19.93 -8.91
N ASN A 3 -7.82 -19.47 -7.76
CA ASN A 3 -7.81 -18.07 -7.43
C ASN A 3 -6.59 -17.40 -8.06
N VAL A 4 -6.79 -16.49 -9.00
CA VAL A 4 -5.71 -15.74 -9.65
C VAL A 4 -4.80 -15.05 -8.61
N ALA A 5 -5.38 -14.44 -7.57
CA ALA A 5 -4.60 -13.80 -6.52
C ALA A 5 -3.74 -14.79 -5.71
N GLU A 6 -4.26 -15.99 -5.36
CA GLU A 6 -3.46 -17.03 -4.71
C GLU A 6 -2.40 -17.64 -5.63
N SER A 7 -2.70 -17.77 -6.92
CA SER A 7 -1.76 -18.31 -7.90
C SER A 7 -0.57 -17.37 -8.16
N ILE A 8 -0.80 -16.07 -8.01
CA ILE A 8 0.22 -15.03 -8.16
C ILE A 8 0.96 -14.78 -6.85
N ARG A 9 0.25 -14.88 -5.70
CA ARG A 9 0.84 -14.63 -4.39
C ARG A 9 1.83 -15.75 -4.03
N THR A 10 3.09 -15.37 -3.88
CA THR A 10 4.14 -16.24 -3.34
C THR A 10 4.74 -15.64 -2.07
N GLU A 11 5.27 -16.48 -1.18
CA GLU A 11 5.97 -16.02 0.03
C GLU A 11 7.18 -15.15 -0.31
N ALA A 12 7.90 -15.49 -1.38
CA ALA A 12 9.03 -14.71 -1.87
C ALA A 12 8.63 -13.28 -2.29
N LEU A 13 7.47 -13.12 -2.95
CA LEU A 13 6.95 -11.80 -3.32
C LEU A 13 6.58 -10.97 -2.08
N VAL A 14 5.90 -11.59 -1.11
CA VAL A 14 5.54 -10.93 0.15
C VAL A 14 6.81 -10.46 0.88
N GLU A 15 7.82 -11.33 0.99
CA GLU A 15 9.07 -11.01 1.66
C GLU A 15 9.88 -9.94 0.94
N THR A 16 9.83 -9.93 -0.40
CA THR A 16 10.43 -8.86 -1.22
C THR A 16 9.79 -7.50 -0.88
N VAL A 17 8.45 -7.44 -0.77
CA VAL A 17 7.76 -6.21 -0.38
C VAL A 17 8.13 -5.81 1.06
N ARG A 18 8.19 -6.76 2.01
CA ARG A 18 8.62 -6.47 3.39
C ARG A 18 10.02 -5.87 3.45
N SER A 19 10.97 -6.48 2.74
CA SER A 19 12.35 -6.00 2.66
C SER A 19 12.42 -4.57 2.11
N GLU A 20 11.62 -4.27 1.10
CA GLU A 20 11.54 -2.92 0.53
C GLU A 20 10.91 -1.91 1.49
N VAL A 21 9.88 -2.31 2.25
CA VAL A 21 9.28 -1.50 3.32
C VAL A 21 10.34 -1.13 4.35
N VAL A 22 11.09 -2.11 4.85
CA VAL A 22 12.17 -1.89 5.83
C VAL A 22 13.25 -0.97 5.27
N SER A 23 13.63 -1.14 4.00
CA SER A 23 14.60 -0.27 3.33
C SER A 23 14.11 1.18 3.28
N ARG A 24 12.86 1.42 2.84
CA ARG A 24 12.27 2.78 2.78
C ARG A 24 12.14 3.40 4.18
N GLU A 25 11.67 2.63 5.16
CA GLU A 25 11.60 3.05 6.56
C GLU A 25 12.98 3.47 7.09
N THR A 26 14.01 2.67 6.85
CA THR A 26 15.39 2.95 7.29
C THR A 26 15.93 4.22 6.66
N ASN A 27 15.77 4.38 5.33
CA ASN A 27 16.19 5.57 4.61
C ASN A 27 15.50 6.85 5.11
N TRP A 28 14.25 6.71 5.54
CA TRP A 28 13.47 7.82 6.07
C TRP A 28 13.81 8.13 7.53
N SER A 29 13.94 7.13 8.38
CA SER A 29 14.33 7.35 9.78
C SER A 29 15.73 7.96 9.95
N GLY A 30 16.67 7.71 9.02
CA GLY A 30 18.04 8.19 9.12
C GLY A 30 18.34 9.56 8.48
N GLY A 31 17.35 10.23 7.87
CA GLY A 31 17.56 11.43 7.04
C GLY A 31 17.21 12.78 7.68
N LEU A 32 17.65 13.87 7.04
CA LEU A 32 17.17 15.22 7.35
C LEU A 32 15.65 15.32 7.11
N PRO A 33 14.90 16.12 7.90
CA PRO A 33 13.44 16.17 7.80
C PRO A 33 12.98 16.68 6.43
N LEU A 34 12.44 15.77 5.61
CA LEU A 34 11.76 16.13 4.37
C LEU A 34 10.47 16.87 4.70
N ALA A 35 10.28 18.04 4.11
CA ALA A 35 9.04 18.81 4.27
C ALA A 35 7.85 18.15 3.54
N THR A 36 8.14 17.34 2.52
CA THR A 36 7.16 16.70 1.65
C THR A 36 7.33 15.19 1.65
N PRO A 37 6.23 14.41 1.64
CA PRO A 37 6.31 12.97 1.47
C PRO A 37 6.79 12.57 0.07
N PRO A 38 7.28 11.34 -0.10
CA PRO A 38 7.49 10.72 -1.41
C PRO A 38 6.24 10.81 -2.30
N ARG A 39 6.45 11.01 -3.60
CA ARG A 39 5.37 11.25 -4.58
C ARG A 39 4.29 10.16 -4.57
N ASN A 40 4.69 8.89 -4.57
CA ASN A 40 3.74 7.78 -4.67
C ASN A 40 2.93 7.63 -3.38
N ALA A 41 3.60 7.72 -2.23
CA ALA A 41 2.94 7.74 -0.93
C ALA A 41 1.94 8.91 -0.84
N ALA A 42 2.36 10.12 -1.25
CA ALA A 42 1.53 11.32 -1.24
C ALA A 42 0.26 11.13 -2.08
N ARG A 43 0.37 10.47 -3.24
CA ARG A 43 -0.76 10.18 -4.12
C ARG A 43 -1.74 9.21 -3.49
N VAL A 44 -1.26 8.13 -2.89
CA VAL A 44 -2.12 7.15 -2.20
C VAL A 44 -2.85 7.81 -1.02
N VAL A 45 -2.14 8.61 -0.24
CA VAL A 45 -2.74 9.36 0.88
C VAL A 45 -3.76 10.39 0.39
N ALA A 46 -3.45 11.12 -0.67
CA ALA A 46 -4.39 12.08 -1.26
C ALA A 46 -5.66 11.41 -1.75
N LYS A 47 -5.56 10.21 -2.35
CA LYS A 47 -6.73 9.40 -2.74
C LYS A 47 -7.56 8.98 -1.54
N ALA A 48 -6.92 8.44 -0.50
CA ALA A 48 -7.60 8.03 0.73
C ALA A 48 -8.34 9.19 1.42
N LEU A 49 -7.73 10.38 1.44
CA LEU A 49 -8.32 11.58 2.03
C LEU A 49 -9.25 12.35 1.07
N ASN A 50 -9.43 11.88 -0.16
CA ASN A 50 -10.16 12.56 -1.23
C ASN A 50 -9.71 14.03 -1.42
N THR A 51 -8.40 14.25 -1.51
CA THR A 51 -7.78 15.56 -1.71
C THR A 51 -6.66 15.50 -2.77
N ARG A 52 -5.86 16.56 -2.89
CA ARG A 52 -4.69 16.67 -3.77
C ARG A 52 -3.40 16.33 -3.02
N THR A 53 -2.38 15.88 -3.75
CA THR A 53 -1.06 15.54 -3.19
C THR A 53 -0.37 16.70 -2.49
N SER A 54 -0.61 17.93 -2.95
CA SER A 54 -0.06 19.16 -2.39
C SER A 54 -0.85 19.70 -1.19
N ASP A 55 -1.91 19.01 -0.75
CA ASP A 55 -2.73 19.47 0.36
C ASP A 55 -1.93 19.46 1.68
N SER A 56 -2.11 20.51 2.48
CA SER A 56 -1.47 20.67 3.78
C SER A 56 -1.70 19.48 4.74
N ALA A 57 -2.84 18.80 4.64
CA ALA A 57 -3.16 17.63 5.45
C ALA A 57 -2.22 16.45 5.14
N VAL A 58 -1.88 16.24 3.87
CA VAL A 58 -0.95 15.19 3.42
C VAL A 58 0.46 15.47 3.96
N CYS A 59 0.94 16.69 3.77
CA CYS A 59 2.26 17.12 4.28
C CYS A 59 2.32 17.11 5.81
N THR A 60 1.21 17.41 6.50
CA THR A 60 1.16 17.36 7.96
C THR A 60 1.19 15.94 8.49
N ALA A 61 0.43 15.02 7.89
CA ALA A 61 0.47 13.61 8.25
C ALA A 61 1.88 13.01 8.07
N TRP A 62 2.57 13.37 6.99
CA TRP A 62 3.97 12.99 6.75
C TRP A 62 4.91 13.52 7.84
N ARG A 63 4.87 14.84 8.10
CA ARG A 63 5.73 15.46 9.11
C ARG A 63 5.49 14.88 10.50
N ASN A 64 4.25 14.53 10.84
CA ASN A 64 3.94 13.92 12.13
C ASN A 64 4.53 12.51 12.26
N ALA A 65 4.44 11.69 11.21
CA ALA A 65 5.08 10.37 11.18
C ALA A 65 6.61 10.50 11.31
N TRP A 66 7.20 11.44 10.57
CA TRP A 66 8.64 11.66 10.56
C TRP A 66 9.19 12.25 11.86
N ARG A 67 8.61 13.35 12.37
CA ARG A 67 9.09 14.02 13.59
C ARG A 67 9.00 13.12 14.81
N GLY A 68 7.97 12.27 14.87
CA GLY A 68 7.84 11.33 15.96
C GLY A 68 8.92 10.23 15.97
N SER A 69 9.67 10.01 14.88
CA SER A 69 10.81 9.04 14.87
C SER A 69 11.93 9.40 15.85
N TRP A 70 12.02 10.66 16.26
CA TRP A 70 13.01 11.17 17.20
C TRP A 70 12.51 11.17 18.66
N LEU A 71 11.24 10.81 18.89
CA LEU A 71 10.63 10.79 20.23
C LEU A 71 10.58 9.35 20.78
N PRO A 72 11.09 9.10 22.00
CA PRO A 72 11.26 7.75 22.54
C PRO A 72 9.97 7.01 22.95
N SER A 73 8.79 7.63 22.82
CA SER A 73 7.54 7.11 23.39
C SER A 73 6.42 6.75 22.40
N ASN A 74 6.63 6.96 21.09
CA ASN A 74 5.62 6.67 20.05
C ASN A 74 6.18 5.64 19.06
N ASP A 75 5.38 4.65 18.62
CA ASP A 75 5.77 3.68 17.57
C ASP A 75 5.69 4.32 16.17
N THR A 76 6.48 5.35 15.98
CA THR A 76 6.56 6.16 14.77
C THR A 76 7.23 5.43 13.61
N GLN A 77 8.01 4.40 13.92
CA GLN A 77 8.46 3.41 12.95
C GLN A 77 7.29 2.70 12.29
N HIS A 78 6.27 2.27 13.04
CA HIS A 78 5.05 1.71 12.43
C HIS A 78 4.35 2.70 11.50
N ALA A 79 4.27 3.97 11.88
CA ALA A 79 3.73 5.01 10.99
C ALA A 79 4.56 5.11 9.70
N LEU A 80 5.89 5.15 9.79
CA LEU A 80 6.78 5.18 8.62
C LEU A 80 6.64 3.93 7.75
N ARG A 81 6.45 2.74 8.33
CA ARG A 81 6.15 1.50 7.59
C ARG A 81 4.84 1.60 6.81
N CYS A 82 3.78 2.12 7.42
CA CYS A 82 2.52 2.39 6.72
C CYS A 82 2.72 3.33 5.52
N TRP A 83 3.51 4.40 5.68
CA TRP A 83 3.88 5.28 4.58
C TRP A 83 4.70 4.57 3.49
N ALA A 84 5.59 3.66 3.88
CA ALA A 84 6.41 2.90 2.94
C ALA A 84 5.56 1.95 2.09
N VAL A 85 4.60 1.26 2.70
CA VAL A 85 3.66 0.40 1.95
C VAL A 85 2.84 1.23 0.96
N MET A 86 2.33 2.40 1.35
CA MET A 86 1.62 3.31 0.44
C MET A 86 2.50 3.77 -0.72
N ASP A 87 3.78 4.03 -0.46
CA ASP A 87 4.73 4.43 -1.49
C ASP A 87 5.02 3.31 -2.50
N ILE A 88 5.11 2.05 -2.04
CA ILE A 88 5.29 0.89 -2.92
C ILE A 88 4.02 0.65 -3.73
N ALA A 89 2.86 0.68 -3.07
CA ALA A 89 1.56 0.50 -3.73
C ALA A 89 1.36 1.50 -4.87
N GLY A 90 1.65 2.79 -4.62
CA GLY A 90 1.56 3.82 -5.65
C GLY A 90 2.53 3.57 -6.81
N SER A 91 3.77 3.15 -6.53
CA SER A 91 4.75 2.82 -7.57
C SER A 91 4.30 1.64 -8.44
N VAL A 92 3.81 0.55 -7.84
CA VAL A 92 3.32 -0.63 -8.58
C VAL A 92 2.12 -0.25 -9.45
N ALA A 93 1.17 0.54 -8.92
CA ALA A 93 0.02 1.00 -9.69
C ALA A 93 0.41 1.90 -10.89
N GLU A 94 1.44 2.76 -10.77
CA GLU A 94 1.95 3.52 -11.92
C GLU A 94 2.48 2.59 -13.01
N GLN A 95 3.22 1.56 -12.63
CA GLN A 95 3.77 0.60 -13.58
C GLN A 95 2.70 -0.22 -14.28
N ILE A 96 1.62 -0.60 -13.59
CA ILE A 96 0.49 -1.30 -14.20
C ILE A 96 -0.21 -0.40 -15.23
N VAL A 97 -0.49 0.86 -14.90
CA VAL A 97 -1.14 1.80 -15.84
C VAL A 97 -0.26 2.06 -17.07
N ALA A 98 1.07 2.02 -16.89
CA ALA A 98 2.06 2.23 -17.95
C ALA A 98 2.35 1.00 -18.82
N LEU A 99 1.67 -0.12 -18.59
CA LEU A 99 1.73 -1.28 -19.48
C LEU A 99 1.31 -0.90 -20.91
N ASP A 100 2.00 -1.46 -21.91
CA ASP A 100 1.68 -1.26 -23.33
C ASP A 100 0.66 -2.30 -23.83
N GLU A 101 0.38 -3.31 -23.01
CA GLU A 101 -0.46 -4.49 -23.29
C GLU A 101 -1.98 -4.22 -23.20
N TRP A 102 -2.39 -2.97 -22.96
CA TRP A 102 -3.82 -2.62 -22.97
C TRP A 102 -4.37 -2.65 -24.40
N ALA A 103 -5.40 -3.46 -24.62
CA ALA A 103 -6.03 -3.60 -25.94
C ALA A 103 -6.60 -2.26 -26.45
N THR A 104 -7.15 -1.43 -25.56
CA THR A 104 -7.67 -0.10 -25.89
C THR A 104 -7.35 0.95 -24.83
N ALA A 105 -7.47 2.23 -25.20
CA ALA A 105 -7.40 3.34 -24.24
C ALA A 105 -8.51 3.27 -23.18
N ALA A 106 -9.70 2.75 -23.54
CA ALA A 106 -10.81 2.58 -22.61
C ALA A 106 -10.49 1.54 -21.52
N ASP A 107 -9.80 0.45 -21.89
CA ASP A 107 -9.37 -0.58 -20.94
C ASP A 107 -8.34 -0.01 -19.95
N ARG A 108 -7.39 0.78 -20.45
CA ARG A 108 -6.40 1.48 -19.62
C ARG A 108 -7.06 2.48 -18.66
N ASP A 109 -8.05 3.24 -19.12
CA ASP A 109 -8.77 4.20 -18.28
C ASP A 109 -9.65 3.50 -17.23
N TRP A 110 -10.25 2.37 -17.57
CA TRP A 110 -10.94 1.51 -16.61
C TRP A 110 -9.98 0.98 -15.55
N ALA A 111 -8.84 0.41 -15.95
CA ALA A 111 -7.80 -0.08 -15.03
C ALA A 111 -7.30 1.01 -14.08
N ARG A 112 -7.15 2.24 -14.58
CA ARG A 112 -6.77 3.40 -13.75
C ARG A 112 -7.81 3.68 -12.66
N ARG A 113 -9.11 3.60 -12.97
CA ARG A 113 -10.18 3.81 -11.97
C ARG A 113 -10.17 2.74 -10.89
N GLU A 114 -9.99 1.48 -11.27
CA GLU A 114 -9.94 0.38 -10.30
C GLU A 114 -8.71 0.46 -9.40
N LEU A 115 -7.54 0.76 -9.97
CA LEU A 115 -6.33 0.98 -9.18
C LEU A 115 -6.48 2.18 -8.24
N ASP A 116 -7.11 3.27 -8.68
CA ASP A 116 -7.42 4.41 -7.81
C ASP A 116 -8.31 4.00 -6.62
N ALA A 117 -9.29 3.12 -6.82
CA ALA A 117 -10.13 2.58 -5.75
C ALA A 117 -9.32 1.72 -4.77
N ILE A 118 -8.51 0.78 -5.29
CA ILE A 118 -7.62 -0.06 -4.47
C ILE A 118 -6.65 0.79 -3.65
N LEU A 119 -6.02 1.79 -4.26
CA LEU A 119 -5.10 2.71 -3.58
C LEU A 119 -5.83 3.51 -2.49
N SER A 120 -7.07 3.94 -2.73
CA SER A 120 -7.88 4.61 -1.71
C SER A 120 -8.14 3.71 -0.50
N GLU A 121 -8.48 2.44 -0.71
CA GLU A 121 -8.70 1.48 0.37
C GLU A 121 -7.42 1.19 1.17
N ILE A 122 -6.32 0.89 0.47
CA ILE A 122 -4.99 0.67 1.09
C ILE A 122 -4.60 1.89 1.91
N GLY A 123 -4.70 3.09 1.31
CA GLY A 123 -4.36 4.34 1.98
C GLY A 123 -5.24 4.63 3.19
N ASN A 124 -6.54 4.34 3.12
CA ASN A 124 -7.46 4.52 4.25
C ASN A 124 -7.12 3.60 5.43
N ALA A 125 -6.88 2.32 5.18
CA ALA A 125 -6.48 1.36 6.21
C ALA A 125 -5.15 1.77 6.87
N LEU A 126 -4.15 2.10 6.05
CA LEU A 126 -2.81 2.44 6.55
C LEU A 126 -2.75 3.81 7.24
N LEU A 127 -3.50 4.81 6.78
CA LEU A 127 -3.61 6.10 7.47
C LEU A 127 -4.30 5.96 8.83
N LYS A 128 -5.36 5.14 8.91
CA LYS A 128 -6.00 4.82 10.19
C LYS A 128 -5.02 4.12 11.13
N SER A 129 -4.28 3.14 10.63
CA SER A 129 -3.26 2.42 11.40
C SER A 129 -2.14 3.36 11.88
N ALA A 130 -1.61 4.21 10.99
CA ALA A 130 -0.56 5.19 11.32
C ALA A 130 -1.02 6.23 12.36
N ARG A 131 -2.28 6.69 12.29
CA ARG A 131 -2.84 7.68 13.23
C ARG A 131 -3.12 7.09 14.61
N THR A 132 -3.59 5.86 14.67
CA THR A 132 -3.89 5.17 15.95
C THR A 132 -2.65 5.08 16.84
N VAL A 133 -1.46 4.95 16.24
CA VAL A 133 -0.20 4.85 16.97
C VAL A 133 0.27 6.19 17.56
N VAL A 134 -0.04 7.32 16.92
CA VAL A 134 0.25 8.66 17.46
C VAL A 134 -0.58 8.96 18.73
N SER A 135 -1.70 8.25 18.91
CA SER A 135 -2.61 8.41 20.05
C SER A 135 -2.20 7.61 21.30
N LEU A 136 -1.12 6.82 21.27
CA LEU A 136 -0.79 5.84 22.32
C LEU A 136 -0.13 6.40 23.60
N ILE A 137 -0.27 7.69 23.90
CA ILE A 137 0.06 8.18 25.25
C ILE A 137 -0.97 7.59 26.22
N GLY A 138 -0.60 6.49 26.90
CA GLY A 138 -1.32 5.91 28.04
C GLY A 138 -2.33 4.80 27.74
N ALA A 139 -2.42 4.29 26.51
CA ALA A 139 -3.32 3.19 26.15
C ALA A 139 -2.53 1.94 25.69
N PRO A 140 -3.03 0.71 25.94
CA PRO A 140 -2.38 -0.52 25.50
C PRO A 140 -2.22 -0.54 23.97
N VAL A 141 -1.08 -1.08 23.51
CA VAL A 141 -0.73 -1.21 22.10
C VAL A 141 -1.87 -1.92 21.35
N PRO A 142 -2.42 -1.35 20.26
CA PRO A 142 -3.53 -1.97 19.57
C PRO A 142 -3.05 -3.25 18.86
N PRO A 143 -3.89 -4.28 18.74
CA PRO A 143 -3.59 -5.50 17.97
C PRO A 143 -3.48 -5.28 16.44
N LEU A 144 -3.48 -4.02 15.96
CA LEU A 144 -3.64 -3.58 14.56
C LEU A 144 -2.42 -3.82 13.64
N ARG A 145 -1.44 -4.64 14.04
CA ARG A 145 -0.34 -5.04 13.12
C ARG A 145 -0.83 -5.88 11.94
N ALA A 146 -1.97 -6.56 12.10
CA ALA A 146 -2.60 -7.34 11.02
C ALA A 146 -2.93 -6.50 9.78
N ASP A 147 -3.38 -5.25 9.95
CA ASP A 147 -3.74 -4.38 8.82
C ASP A 147 -2.55 -4.11 7.88
N LEU A 148 -1.34 -3.97 8.45
CA LEU A 148 -0.11 -3.71 7.69
C LEU A 148 0.29 -4.93 6.85
N GLU A 149 0.31 -6.12 7.45
CA GLU A 149 0.65 -7.38 6.75
C GLU A 149 -0.37 -7.72 5.66
N THR A 150 -1.66 -7.47 5.91
CA THR A 150 -2.69 -7.60 4.89
C THR A 150 -2.43 -6.65 3.72
N GLN A 151 -2.07 -5.39 3.98
CA GLN A 151 -1.77 -4.45 2.89
C GLN A 151 -0.48 -4.81 2.15
N ILE A 152 0.57 -5.28 2.84
CA ILE A 152 1.80 -5.80 2.21
C ILE A 152 1.46 -6.94 1.26
N THR A 153 0.61 -7.87 1.69
CA THR A 153 0.16 -8.99 0.86
C THR A 153 -0.61 -8.52 -0.38
N ARG A 154 -1.51 -7.52 -0.23
CA ARG A 154 -2.22 -6.93 -1.38
C ARG A 154 -1.27 -6.28 -2.39
N VAL A 155 -0.25 -5.57 -1.91
CA VAL A 155 0.77 -4.97 -2.78
C VAL A 155 1.61 -6.04 -3.49
N ALA A 156 1.94 -7.14 -2.80
CA ALA A 156 2.64 -8.27 -3.39
C ALA A 156 1.83 -8.95 -4.52
N ILE A 157 0.51 -9.06 -4.36
CA ILE A 157 -0.39 -9.58 -5.41
C ILE A 157 -0.38 -8.66 -6.64
N LEU A 158 -0.49 -7.34 -6.46
CA LEU A 158 -0.40 -6.38 -7.57
C LEU A 158 0.96 -6.46 -8.30
N ARG A 159 2.04 -6.67 -7.54
CA ARG A 159 3.39 -6.84 -8.10
C ARG A 159 3.50 -8.14 -8.91
N GLY A 160 3.03 -9.26 -8.37
CA GLY A 160 3.05 -10.52 -9.10
C GLY A 160 2.18 -10.48 -10.36
N TYR A 161 1.05 -9.75 -10.34
CA TYR A 161 0.26 -9.50 -11.54
C TYR A 161 1.06 -8.73 -12.60
N LEU A 162 1.73 -7.65 -12.18
CA LEU A 162 2.59 -6.87 -13.08
C LEU A 162 3.70 -7.75 -13.69
N GLU A 163 4.29 -8.64 -12.92
CA GLU A 163 5.32 -9.58 -13.39
C GLU A 163 4.75 -10.59 -14.38
N GLN A 164 3.59 -11.19 -14.11
CA GLN A 164 2.95 -12.18 -15.00
C GLN A 164 2.42 -11.57 -16.30
N VAL A 165 1.96 -10.31 -16.28
CA VAL A 165 1.61 -9.63 -17.54
C VAL A 165 2.85 -9.37 -18.38
N ARG A 166 3.95 -8.92 -17.76
CA ARG A 166 5.22 -8.69 -18.46
C ARG A 166 5.85 -9.96 -19.03
N SER A 167 5.66 -11.12 -18.38
CA SER A 167 6.12 -12.41 -18.90
C SER A 167 5.19 -13.00 -19.97
N GLY A 168 4.00 -12.43 -20.18
CA GLY A 168 2.99 -12.94 -21.09
C GLY A 168 2.17 -14.12 -20.54
N ASP A 169 2.34 -14.46 -19.27
CA ASP A 169 1.61 -15.54 -18.60
C ASP A 169 0.15 -15.14 -18.30
N LEU A 170 -0.12 -13.84 -18.14
CA LEU A 170 -1.46 -13.29 -17.98
C LEU A 170 -1.72 -12.12 -18.95
N PRO A 171 -2.95 -11.99 -19.49
CA PRO A 171 -3.34 -10.79 -20.22
C PRO A 171 -3.56 -9.62 -19.25
N ALA A 172 -3.32 -8.38 -19.70
CA ALA A 172 -3.59 -7.18 -18.90
C ALA A 172 -5.06 -7.10 -18.42
N ALA A 173 -6.00 -7.63 -19.22
CA ALA A 173 -7.42 -7.72 -18.86
C ALA A 173 -7.71 -8.53 -17.58
N ALA A 174 -6.80 -9.41 -17.16
CA ALA A 174 -6.92 -10.19 -15.91
C ALA A 174 -6.91 -9.33 -14.64
N LEU A 175 -6.63 -8.02 -14.74
CA LEU A 175 -6.78 -7.09 -13.61
C LEU A 175 -8.20 -7.15 -13.01
N ALA A 176 -9.23 -7.35 -13.83
CA ALA A 176 -10.61 -7.48 -13.35
C ALA A 176 -10.80 -8.60 -12.34
N GLU A 177 -10.09 -9.71 -12.51
CA GLU A 177 -10.17 -10.88 -11.63
C GLU A 177 -9.51 -10.61 -10.27
N LEU A 178 -8.64 -9.59 -10.17
CA LEU A 178 -7.99 -9.17 -8.93
C LEU A 178 -8.78 -8.11 -8.17
N VAL A 179 -9.59 -7.32 -8.89
CA VAL A 179 -10.39 -6.21 -8.36
C VAL A 179 -11.69 -6.71 -7.74
N ASP A 180 -12.11 -7.95 -8.07
CA ASP A 180 -13.39 -8.48 -7.62
C ASP A 180 -13.53 -8.41 -6.08
N PRO A 181 -14.58 -7.74 -5.55
CA PRO A 181 -14.75 -7.43 -4.12
C PRO A 181 -14.58 -8.59 -3.15
N PRO A 182 -15.02 -9.84 -3.43
CA PRO A 182 -14.81 -10.93 -2.47
C PRO A 182 -13.32 -11.24 -2.25
N TYR A 183 -12.41 -10.90 -3.17
CA TYR A 183 -11.02 -11.34 -3.10
C TYR A 183 -10.12 -10.51 -2.22
N LEU A 184 -10.12 -9.18 -2.41
CA LEU A 184 -9.37 -8.27 -1.54
C LEU A 184 -10.01 -8.19 -0.14
N SER A 185 -11.32 -8.47 -0.04
CA SER A 185 -12.03 -8.64 1.23
C SER A 185 -11.73 -9.98 1.91
N ALA A 186 -11.56 -11.09 1.19
CA ALA A 186 -11.29 -12.41 1.79
C ALA A 186 -9.90 -12.50 2.42
N LEU A 187 -8.92 -11.73 1.94
CA LEU A 187 -7.62 -11.56 2.61
C LEU A 187 -7.73 -10.85 3.96
N ARG A 188 -8.85 -10.16 4.24
CA ARG A 188 -9.20 -9.62 5.56
C ARG A 188 -9.60 -10.72 6.53
N THR A 189 -10.24 -11.78 6.05
CA THR A 189 -10.82 -12.85 6.89
C THR A 189 -9.81 -13.95 7.22
N TYR A 190 -8.85 -14.24 6.33
CA TYR A 190 -7.82 -15.26 6.57
C TYR A 190 -6.79 -14.86 7.65
N ALA A 191 -6.64 -13.57 7.92
CA ALA A 191 -5.84 -13.05 9.04
C ALA A 191 -6.54 -13.21 10.40
N ASP A 192 -7.87 -13.38 10.43
CA ASP A 192 -8.64 -13.61 11.67
C ASP A 192 -8.81 -15.10 12.01
N THR A 193 -8.51 -16.02 11.09
CA THR A 193 -8.74 -17.47 11.27
C THR A 193 -7.50 -18.34 11.30
N SER A 194 -6.30 -17.79 11.13
CA SER A 194 -5.04 -18.51 11.32
C SER A 194 -4.58 -18.42 12.78
N ARG A 195 -5.19 -19.28 13.62
CA ARG A 195 -4.82 -19.50 15.03
C ARG A 195 -4.25 -20.90 15.20
#